data_AF-A0A366RD84-F1
#
_entry.id   AF-A0A366RD84-F1
#
_cell.length_a   1.000
_cell.length_b   1.000
_cell.length_c   1.000
_cell.angle_alpha   90.00
_cell.angle_beta   90.00
_cell.angle_gamma   90.00
#
_symmetry.space_group_name_H-M   'P 1'
#
loop_
_entity.id
_entity.type
_entity.pdbx_description
1 polymer ?
#
loop_
_entity_poly.entity_id
_entity_poly.type
_entity_poly.pdbx_seq_one_letter_code
_entity_poly.pdbx_strand_id
1 'polypeptide(L)'
;MRPLPKPEWMPKGYYGKIPSIITSIRQLPEGSQWENYIEFLKTSVEMDLESLELSTLLMPHIEWAIIEDRDTLDNASKQQVREKFSEWTSQRSVERDGPRVEEAFQYGIPRFRYCIYVDQKCLDTVNQYKA
;
A
#
# COMPACT_ATOMS: atom_id res chain seq x y z
N MET A 1 -1.04 15.82 -28.41
CA MET A 1 -0.60 16.62 -27.25
C MET A 1 0.89 16.38 -27.06
N ARG A 2 1.71 17.41 -26.83
CA ARG A 2 3.15 17.22 -26.60
C ARG A 2 3.35 16.66 -25.18
N PRO A 3 4.21 15.65 -24.99
CA PRO A 3 4.56 15.18 -23.65
C PRO A 3 5.16 16.34 -22.84
N LEU A 4 4.74 16.47 -21.58
CA LEU A 4 5.32 17.45 -20.66
C LEU A 4 6.82 17.14 -20.48
N PRO A 5 7.69 18.16 -20.51
CA PRO A 5 9.12 17.95 -20.35
C PRO A 5 9.44 17.35 -18.98
N LYS A 6 10.36 16.39 -18.96
CA LYS A 6 10.85 15.76 -17.74
C LYS A 6 11.56 16.82 -16.88
N PRO A 7 11.18 17.02 -15.60
CA PRO A 7 11.88 17.96 -14.72
C PRO A 7 13.34 17.57 -14.51
N GLU A 8 14.24 18.54 -14.48
CA GLU A 8 15.70 18.31 -14.39
C GLU A 8 16.13 17.57 -13.12
N TRP A 9 15.36 17.71 -12.04
CA TRP A 9 15.62 17.08 -10.75
C TRP A 9 15.25 15.59 -10.70
N MET A 10 14.62 15.03 -11.75
CA MET A 10 14.18 13.64 -11.77
C MET A 10 15.28 12.70 -12.30
N PRO A 11 15.85 11.78 -11.49
CA PRO A 11 16.94 10.90 -11.91
C PRO A 11 16.59 10.07 -13.16
N LYS A 12 17.59 9.72 -13.98
CA LYS A 12 17.42 8.76 -15.08
C LYS A 12 17.23 7.36 -14.49
N GLY A 13 15.97 6.95 -14.29
CA GLY A 13 15.60 5.62 -13.79
C GLY A 13 14.77 5.59 -12.52
N TYR A 14 14.30 6.74 -12.02
CA TYR A 14 13.43 6.79 -10.83
C TYR A 14 12.01 6.32 -11.18
N TYR A 15 11.72 5.05 -10.91
CA TYR A 15 10.37 4.50 -10.91
C TYR A 15 9.85 4.60 -9.47
N GLY A 16 8.91 5.52 -9.23
CA GLY A 16 8.41 5.82 -7.88
C GLY A 16 7.99 4.56 -7.12
N LYS A 17 8.63 4.31 -5.98
CA LYS A 17 8.28 3.23 -5.04
C LYS A 17 7.58 3.84 -3.82
N ILE A 18 6.28 4.02 -3.90
CA ILE A 18 5.40 4.08 -2.72
C ILE A 18 4.51 2.83 -2.74
N PRO A 19 4.86 1.73 -2.05
CA PRO A 19 4.01 0.54 -2.03
C PRO A 19 2.62 0.89 -1.48
N SER A 20 1.58 0.78 -2.31
CA SER A 20 0.20 0.72 -1.83
C SER A 20 0.00 -0.64 -1.20
N ILE A 21 -0.18 -0.67 0.11
CA ILE A 21 -0.33 -1.88 0.89
C ILE A 21 -1.82 -2.13 1.06
N ILE A 22 -2.34 -3.17 0.40
CA ILE A 22 -3.58 -3.80 0.83
C ILE A 22 -3.19 -4.90 1.79
N THR A 23 -3.54 -4.70 3.05
CA THR A 23 -3.44 -5.71 4.09
C THR A 23 -4.70 -6.55 4.11
N SER A 24 -4.58 -7.84 3.84
CA SER A 24 -5.58 -8.82 4.27
C SER A 24 -5.10 -9.42 5.58
N ILE A 25 -5.91 -9.28 6.62
CA ILE A 25 -5.57 -9.76 7.95
C ILE A 25 -6.35 -11.05 8.20
N ARG A 26 -5.64 -12.14 8.49
CA ARG A 26 -6.28 -13.28 9.17
C ARG A 26 -6.42 -12.91 10.64
N GLN A 27 -7.67 -12.86 11.10
CA GLN A 27 -8.06 -12.50 12.46
C GLN A 27 -7.56 -11.11 12.84
N LEU A 28 -8.42 -10.11 12.65
CA LEU A 28 -8.22 -8.81 13.28
C LEU A 28 -8.19 -9.03 14.79
N PRO A 29 -7.06 -8.78 15.48
CA PRO A 29 -7.06 -8.76 16.94
C PRO A 29 -7.94 -7.60 17.40
N GLU A 30 -8.46 -7.68 18.62
CA GLU A 30 -9.29 -6.62 19.20
C GLU A 30 -8.61 -5.25 19.07
N GLY A 31 -9.22 -4.37 18.25
CA GLY A 31 -8.94 -2.93 18.00
C GLY A 31 -7.48 -2.48 18.03
N SER A 32 -6.90 -2.49 19.22
CA SER A 32 -5.57 -1.98 19.57
C SER A 32 -4.39 -2.50 18.73
N GLN A 33 -4.27 -3.81 18.48
CA GLN A 33 -3.07 -4.35 17.82
C GLN A 33 -3.03 -4.05 16.33
N TRP A 34 -4.19 -4.05 15.68
CA TRP A 34 -4.30 -3.69 14.27
C TRP A 34 -4.06 -2.20 14.05
N GLU A 35 -4.66 -1.36 14.88
CA GLU A 35 -4.42 0.09 14.89
C GLU A 35 -2.93 0.40 15.09
N ASN A 36 -2.28 -0.28 16.05
CA ASN A 36 -0.84 -0.17 16.27
C ASN A 36 0.00 -0.57 15.05
N TYR A 37 -0.39 -1.62 14.34
CA TYR A 37 0.30 -2.02 13.10
C TYR A 37 0.14 -0.98 12.00
N ILE A 38 -1.06 -0.44 11.81
CA ILE A 38 -1.30 0.61 10.81
C ILE A 38 -0.53 1.89 11.13
N GLU A 39 -0.50 2.29 12.40
CA GLU A 39 0.33 3.41 12.84
C GLU A 39 1.81 3.14 12.56
N PHE A 40 2.33 1.98 13.01
CA PHE A 40 3.71 1.57 12.74
C PHE A 40 4.06 1.58 11.26
N LEU A 41 3.16 1.08 10.40
CA LEU A 41 3.36 1.05 8.96
C LEU A 41 3.45 2.47 8.38
N LYS A 42 2.54 3.37 8.77
CA LYS A 42 2.54 4.76 8.32
C LYS A 42 3.81 5.48 8.77
N THR A 43 4.19 5.34 10.04
CA THR A 43 5.42 5.91 10.57
C THR A 43 6.66 5.37 9.86
N SER A 44 6.71 4.06 9.57
CA SER A 44 7.84 3.47 8.86
C SER A 44 7.99 4.04 7.45
N VAL A 45 6.87 4.23 6.73
CA VAL A 45 6.89 4.87 5.40
C VAL A 45 7.30 6.33 5.48
N GLU A 46 6.86 7.06 6.50
CA GLU A 46 7.30 8.44 6.73
C GLU A 46 8.81 8.51 6.99
N MET A 47 9.34 7.68 7.89
CA MET A 47 10.79 7.59 8.17
C MET A 47 11.60 7.23 6.92
N ASP A 48 11.12 6.29 6.11
CA ASP A 48 11.77 5.93 4.85
C ASP A 48 11.80 7.14 3.90
N LEU A 49 10.69 7.87 3.77
CA LEU A 49 10.62 9.07 2.92
C LEU A 49 11.49 10.21 3.45
N GLU A 50 11.60 10.39 4.76
CA GLU A 50 12.54 11.33 5.37
C GLU A 50 13.98 10.95 5.05
N SER A 51 14.35 9.67 5.20
CA SER A 51 15.70 9.18 4.90
C SER A 51 16.10 9.35 3.43
N LEU A 52 15.11 9.36 2.54
CA LEU A 52 15.29 9.58 1.11
C LEU A 52 15.17 11.06 0.70
N GLU A 53 14.94 11.97 1.65
CA GLU A 53 14.69 13.41 1.42
C GLU A 53 13.48 13.68 0.51
N LEU A 54 12.50 12.77 0.53
CA LEU A 54 11.29 12.82 -0.31
C LEU A 54 10.02 13.19 0.48
N SER A 55 10.11 13.29 1.81
CA SER A 55 8.95 13.51 2.67
C SER A 55 8.16 14.76 2.29
N THR A 56 8.82 15.91 2.10
CA THR A 56 8.17 17.19 1.73
C THR A 56 7.46 17.13 0.38
N LEU A 57 7.96 16.33 -0.56
CA LEU A 57 7.39 16.19 -1.90
C LEU A 57 6.25 15.17 -1.92
N LEU A 58 6.44 14.01 -1.28
CA LEU A 58 5.56 12.85 -1.46
C LEU A 58 4.51 12.71 -0.36
N MET A 59 4.81 13.09 0.89
CA MET A 59 3.84 12.97 2.00
C MET A 59 2.51 13.68 1.72
N PRO A 60 2.47 14.91 1.14
CA PRO A 60 1.21 15.58 0.82
C PRO A 60 0.35 14.85 -0.21
N HIS A 61 0.91 13.88 -0.92
CA HIS A 61 0.25 13.14 -2.00
C HIS A 61 0.03 11.66 -1.67
N ILE A 62 0.39 11.21 -0.46
CA ILE A 62 0.12 9.85 -0.02
C ILE A 62 -1.33 9.74 0.44
N GLU A 63 -2.06 8.86 -0.24
CA GLU A 63 -3.39 8.42 0.17
C GLU A 63 -3.32 6.98 0.69
N TRP A 64 -3.81 6.77 1.90
CA TRP A 64 -3.88 5.45 2.53
C TRP A 64 -5.26 4.84 2.31
N ALA A 65 -5.39 3.98 1.29
CA ALA A 65 -6.60 3.19 1.08
C ALA A 65 -6.51 1.87 1.86
N ILE A 66 -7.18 1.79 3.01
CA ILE A 66 -7.29 0.57 3.84
C ILE A 66 -8.73 0.05 3.70
N ILE A 67 -8.88 -1.17 3.15
CA ILE A 67 -10.17 -1.82 2.98
C ILE A 67 -10.27 -2.93 4.02
N GLU A 68 -11.24 -2.82 4.93
CA GLU A 68 -11.52 -3.83 5.94
C GLU A 68 -12.73 -4.66 5.52
N ASP A 69 -12.51 -5.95 5.25
CA ASP A 69 -13.57 -6.90 4.87
C ASP A 69 -13.46 -8.15 5.73
N ARG A 70 -13.94 -8.06 6.98
CA ARG A 70 -13.92 -9.17 7.94
C ARG A 70 -14.77 -10.34 7.47
N ASP A 71 -15.94 -10.05 6.91
CA ASP A 71 -16.92 -11.06 6.55
C ASP A 71 -16.40 -12.04 5.51
N THR A 72 -15.57 -11.56 4.58
CA THR A 72 -15.05 -12.41 3.49
C THR A 72 -13.59 -12.80 3.62
N LEU A 73 -12.82 -12.17 4.52
CA LEU A 73 -11.39 -12.44 4.72
C LEU A 73 -11.06 -13.14 6.03
N ASP A 74 -12.00 -13.25 6.97
CA ASP A 74 -11.73 -13.97 8.21
C ASP A 74 -11.38 -15.44 7.93
N ASN A 75 -10.24 -15.89 8.50
CA ASN A 75 -9.61 -17.19 8.25
C ASN A 75 -9.25 -17.52 6.78
N ALA A 76 -9.38 -16.58 5.84
CA ALA A 76 -9.06 -16.78 4.43
C ALA A 76 -7.58 -17.16 4.23
N SER A 77 -7.30 -18.18 3.43
CA SER A 77 -5.93 -18.58 3.08
C SER A 77 -5.21 -17.51 2.27
N LYS A 78 -3.86 -17.53 2.33
CA LYS A 78 -3.02 -16.64 1.50
C LYS A 78 -3.38 -16.71 0.01
N GLN A 79 -3.81 -17.89 -0.47
CA GLN A 79 -4.26 -18.06 -1.84
C GLN A 79 -5.59 -17.33 -2.11
N GLN A 80 -6.60 -17.54 -1.26
CA GLN A 80 -7.90 -16.86 -1.37
C GLN A 80 -7.77 -15.34 -1.31
N VAL A 81 -6.90 -14.85 -0.42
CA VAL A 81 -6.55 -13.43 -0.32
C VAL A 81 -5.96 -12.91 -1.63
N ARG A 82 -5.01 -13.65 -2.21
CA ARG A 82 -4.38 -13.27 -3.48
C ARG A 82 -5.37 -13.27 -4.64
N GLU A 83 -6.26 -14.24 -4.69
CA GLU A 83 -7.32 -14.34 -5.71
C GLU A 83 -8.28 -13.16 -5.60
N LYS A 84 -8.79 -12.86 -4.40
CA LYS A 84 -9.63 -11.68 -4.14
C LYS A 84 -8.93 -10.37 -4.50
N PHE A 85 -7.66 -10.21 -4.13
CA PHE A 85 -6.88 -9.04 -4.52
C PHE A 85 -6.73 -8.95 -6.05
N SER A 86 -6.46 -10.06 -6.73
CA SER A 86 -6.33 -10.09 -8.19
C SER A 86 -7.66 -9.73 -8.88
N GLU A 87 -8.78 -10.22 -8.35
CA GLU A 87 -10.11 -9.86 -8.83
C GLU A 87 -10.39 -8.36 -8.61
N TRP A 88 -10.17 -7.85 -7.40
CA TRP A 88 -10.39 -6.43 -7.08
C TRP A 88 -9.51 -5.50 -7.94
N THR A 89 -8.24 -5.87 -8.19
CA THR A 89 -7.33 -5.11 -9.07
C THR A 89 -7.70 -5.21 -10.55
N SER A 90 -8.40 -6.27 -10.97
CA SER A 90 -8.92 -6.41 -12.34
C SER A 90 -10.11 -5.49 -12.61
N GLN A 91 -10.89 -5.15 -11.58
CA GLN A 91 -12.03 -4.24 -11.64
C GLN A 91 -11.64 -2.75 -11.57
N ARG A 92 -10.37 -2.43 -11.85
CA ARG A 92 -9.88 -1.05 -11.83
C ARG A 92 -10.55 -0.20 -12.90
N SER A 93 -10.87 1.05 -12.57
CA SER A 93 -11.49 1.98 -13.51
C SER A 93 -11.11 3.43 -13.18
N VAL A 94 -11.23 4.32 -14.16
CA VAL A 94 -10.91 5.74 -13.98
C VAL A 94 -11.83 6.38 -12.93
N GLU A 95 -13.09 5.95 -12.87
CA GLU A 95 -14.08 6.41 -11.90
C GLU A 95 -13.72 6.01 -10.47
N ARG A 96 -13.20 4.78 -10.29
CA ARG A 96 -12.85 4.24 -8.96
C ARG A 96 -11.48 4.73 -8.48
N ASP A 97 -10.50 4.72 -9.37
CA ASP A 97 -9.08 4.82 -9.01
C ASP A 97 -8.37 6.07 -9.58
N GLY A 98 -9.10 6.88 -10.34
CA GLY A 98 -8.60 8.12 -10.92
C GLY A 98 -7.87 7.96 -12.26
N PRO A 99 -7.38 9.08 -12.81
CA PRO A 99 -6.74 9.09 -14.13
C PRO A 99 -5.45 8.25 -14.15
N ARG A 100 -5.15 7.67 -15.32
CA ARG A 100 -3.96 6.82 -15.59
C ARG A 100 -3.90 5.51 -14.81
N VAL A 101 -5.00 5.07 -14.20
CA VAL A 101 -5.08 3.77 -13.52
C VAL A 101 -4.70 2.59 -14.42
N GLU A 102 -5.09 2.66 -15.69
CA GLU A 102 -4.78 1.60 -16.68
C GLU A 102 -3.28 1.54 -17.02
N GLU A 103 -2.62 2.69 -16.94
CA GLU A 103 -1.19 2.86 -17.23
C GLU A 103 -0.30 2.54 -16.03
N ALA A 104 -0.88 2.36 -14.83
CA ALA A 104 -0.15 2.16 -13.58
C ALA A 104 0.86 1.00 -13.68
N PHE A 105 0.47 -0.11 -14.33
CA PHE A 105 1.35 -1.26 -14.53
C PHE A 105 2.49 -0.99 -15.51
N GLN A 106 2.24 -0.18 -16.55
CA GLN A 106 3.24 0.14 -17.58
C GLN A 106 4.35 1.02 -17.03
N TYR A 107 4.01 1.95 -16.15
CA TYR A 107 4.96 2.86 -15.51
C TYR A 107 5.59 2.32 -14.23
N GLY A 108 5.33 1.05 -13.90
CA GLY A 108 5.84 0.44 -12.68
C GLY A 108 5.30 1.10 -11.41
N ILE A 109 4.14 1.74 -11.49
CA ILE A 109 3.52 2.39 -10.34
C ILE A 109 3.11 1.28 -9.35
N PRO A 110 3.44 1.44 -8.07
CA PRO A 110 3.22 0.43 -7.03
C PRO A 110 1.75 0.18 -6.70
N ARG A 111 0.84 1.04 -7.18
CA ARG A 111 -0.61 0.86 -7.03
C ARG A 111 -1.01 -0.48 -7.67
N PHE A 112 -1.70 -1.34 -6.90
CA PHE A 112 -2.14 -2.69 -7.30
C PHE A 112 -1.04 -3.74 -7.48
N ARG A 113 0.20 -3.45 -7.09
CA ARG A 113 1.34 -4.37 -7.32
C ARG A 113 1.58 -5.34 -6.17
N TYR A 114 1.23 -4.95 -4.95
CA TYR A 114 1.55 -5.70 -3.74
C TYR A 114 0.29 -6.01 -2.95
N CYS A 115 0.13 -7.29 -2.60
CA CYS A 115 -0.85 -7.76 -1.64
C CYS A 115 -0.08 -8.17 -0.38
N ILE A 116 -0.28 -7.47 0.72
CA ILE A 116 0.33 -7.81 2.00
C ILE A 116 -0.65 -8.64 2.80
N TYR A 117 -0.14 -9.73 3.34
CA TYR A 117 -0.88 -10.60 4.22
C TYR A 117 -0.29 -10.48 5.62
N VAL A 118 -1.14 -10.17 6.59
CA VAL A 118 -0.76 -10.00 7.99
C VAL A 118 -1.51 -11.04 8.81
N ASP A 119 -0.81 -11.85 9.59
CA ASP A 119 -1.43 -12.76 10.56
C ASP A 119 -1.05 -12.38 11.99
N GLN A 120 -1.63 -13.08 12.97
CA GLN A 120 -1.35 -12.82 14.39
C GLN A 120 0.14 -12.86 14.72
N LYS A 121 0.93 -13.76 14.10
CA LYS A 121 2.37 -13.80 14.34
C LYS A 121 3.07 -12.53 13.87
N CYS A 122 2.63 -11.94 12.76
CA CYS A 122 3.12 -10.63 12.33
C CYS A 122 2.76 -9.54 13.36
N LEU A 123 1.51 -9.53 13.85
CA LEU A 123 1.04 -8.52 14.80
C LEU A 123 1.73 -8.61 16.15
N ASP A 124 2.04 -9.83 16.60
CA ASP A 124 2.80 -10.06 17.85
C ASP A 124 4.19 -9.40 17.80
N THR A 125 4.83 -9.31 16.62
CA THR A 125 6.14 -8.64 16.47
C THR A 125 6.06 -7.12 16.58
N VAL A 126 4.91 -6.51 16.27
CA VAL A 126 4.72 -5.05 16.36
C VAL A 126 4.77 -4.60 17.82
N ASN A 127 4.14 -5.37 18.71
CA ASN A 127 4.12 -5.06 20.13
C ASN A 127 5.52 -5.17 20.76
N GLN A 128 6.38 -6.03 20.21
CA GLN A 128 7.78 -6.15 20.64
C GLN A 128 8.63 -4.95 20.22
N TYR A 129 8.24 -4.21 19.18
CA TYR A 129 8.96 -3.04 18.69
C TYR A 129 8.57 -1.74 19.41
N LYS A 130 7.42 -1.71 20.09
CA LYS A 130 6.96 -0.56 20.92
C LYS A 130 7.46 -0.62 22.38
N ALA A 131 8.13 -1.69 22.81
CA ALA A 131 8.66 -1.89 24.17
C ALA A 131 10.14 -1.50 24.27
#